data_AF-A0A656Z301-F1
#
_entry.id   AF-A0A656Z301-F1
#
_cell.length_a   1.000
_cell.length_b   1.000
_cell.length_c   1.000
_cell.angle_alpha   90.00
_cell.angle_beta   90.00
_cell.angle_gamma   90.00
#
_symmetry.space_group_name_H-M   'P 1'
#
loop_
_entity.id
_entity.type
_entity.pdbx_description
1 polymer ?
#
loop_
_entity_poly.entity_id
_entity_poly.type
_entity_poly.pdbx_seq_one_letter_code
_entity_poly.pdbx_strand_id
1 'polypeptide(L)'
;MLRQEISQALTNAMKAQDKLRLSTLRLIMAAVKDRDIANRGAGKDPVGDEELLGILGKMVKQREESARIYEEGNRIELAEGERQEIAILNDFLPTQMSDDEI
;
A
#
# COMPACT_ATOMS: atom_id res chain seq x y z
N MET A 1 -9.16 5.72 -12.70
CA MET A 1 -7.97 4.84 -12.84
C MET A 1 -7.27 4.87 -11.51
N LEU A 2 -7.08 3.73 -10.89
CA LEU A 2 -6.63 3.61 -9.50
C LEU A 2 -5.29 4.32 -9.24
N ARG A 3 -4.36 4.24 -10.21
CA ARG A 3 -3.07 4.95 -10.14
C ARG A 3 -3.22 6.48 -10.04
N GLN A 4 -4.22 7.05 -10.73
CA GLN A 4 -4.49 8.49 -10.66
C GLN A 4 -5.09 8.88 -9.32
N GLU A 5 -5.95 8.05 -8.74
CA GLU A 5 -6.55 8.26 -7.42
C GLU A 5 -5.48 8.29 -6.32
N ILE A 6 -4.53 7.34 -6.35
CA ILE A 6 -3.37 7.32 -5.43
C ILE A 6 -2.50 8.57 -5.62
N SER A 7 -2.26 9.00 -6.85
CA SER A 7 -1.48 10.21 -7.13
C SER A 7 -2.18 11.49 -6.62
N GLN A 8 -3.52 11.56 -6.72
CA GLN A 8 -4.29 12.66 -6.18
C GLN A 8 -4.29 12.65 -4.65
N ALA A 9 -4.47 11.47 -4.04
CA ALA A 9 -4.37 11.30 -2.59
C ALA A 9 -2.99 11.69 -2.06
N LEU A 10 -1.91 11.39 -2.79
CA LEU A 10 -0.56 11.78 -2.44
C LEU A 10 -0.40 13.30 -2.38
N THR A 11 -0.94 13.99 -3.38
CA THR A 11 -0.97 15.46 -3.43
C THR A 11 -1.77 16.04 -2.26
N ASN A 12 -2.91 15.43 -1.93
CA ASN A 12 -3.75 15.87 -0.82
C ASN A 12 -3.05 15.66 0.53
N ALA A 13 -2.43 14.50 0.77
CA ALA A 13 -1.67 14.21 1.98
C ALA A 13 -0.49 15.18 2.17
N MET A 14 0.18 15.55 1.07
CA MET A 14 1.24 16.57 1.10
C MET A 14 0.72 17.93 1.54
N LYS A 15 -0.43 18.39 1.00
CA LYS A 15 -1.04 19.67 1.37
C LYS A 15 -1.55 19.67 2.82
N ALA A 16 -2.10 18.54 3.27
CA ALA A 16 -2.59 18.36 4.63
C ALA A 16 -1.47 18.14 5.66
N GLN A 17 -0.22 17.99 5.21
CA GLN A 17 0.93 17.63 6.05
C GLN A 17 0.72 16.31 6.84
N ASP A 18 -0.11 15.42 6.31
CA ASP A 18 -0.35 14.08 6.87
C ASP A 18 0.87 13.20 6.55
N LYS A 19 1.82 13.17 7.47
CA LYS A 19 3.11 12.51 7.27
C LYS A 19 2.97 11.02 7.02
N LEU A 20 2.10 10.34 7.77
CA LEU A 20 1.93 8.90 7.68
C LEU A 20 1.31 8.52 6.34
N ARG A 21 0.17 9.14 6.00
CA ARG A 21 -0.47 8.91 4.70
C ARG A 21 0.46 9.24 3.55
N LEU A 22 1.21 10.34 3.67
CA LEU A 22 2.21 10.74 2.68
C LEU A 22 3.32 9.69 2.49
N SER A 23 3.87 9.12 3.57
CA SER A 23 4.89 8.08 3.46
C SER A 23 4.33 6.79 2.87
N THR A 24 3.16 6.34 3.31
CA THR A 24 2.53 5.11 2.80
C THR A 24 2.21 5.22 1.32
N LEU A 25 1.62 6.33 0.88
CA LEU A 25 1.30 6.57 -0.54
C LEU A 25 2.57 6.64 -1.41
N ARG A 26 3.69 7.16 -0.89
CA ARG A 26 4.98 7.14 -1.61
C ARG A 26 5.51 5.72 -1.78
N LEU A 27 5.36 4.86 -0.78
CA LEU A 27 5.76 3.46 -0.87
C LEU A 27 4.93 2.70 -1.92
N ILE A 28 3.62 2.96 -1.99
CA ILE A 28 2.76 2.42 -3.05
C ILE A 28 3.31 2.84 -4.42
N MET A 29 3.54 4.14 -4.63
CA MET A 29 4.04 4.65 -5.91
C MET A 29 5.43 4.12 -6.28
N ALA A 30 6.28 3.86 -5.29
CA ALA A 30 7.58 3.21 -5.49
C ALA A 30 7.40 1.76 -5.97
N ALA A 31 6.56 0.97 -5.29
CA ALA A 31 6.27 -0.41 -5.69
C ALA A 31 5.68 -0.51 -7.12
N VAL A 32 4.80 0.43 -7.48
CA VAL A 32 4.26 0.54 -8.85
C VAL A 32 5.36 0.84 -9.85
N LYS A 33 6.24 1.80 -9.55
CA LYS A 33 7.36 2.15 -10.43
C LYS A 33 8.34 0.99 -10.62
N ASP A 34 8.65 0.27 -9.56
CA ASP A 34 9.50 -0.92 -9.63
C ASP A 34 8.87 -2.00 -10.52
N ARG A 35 7.55 -2.19 -10.40
CA ARG A 35 6.83 -3.11 -11.29
C ARG A 35 6.77 -2.62 -12.74
N ASP A 36 6.56 -1.33 -12.98
CA ASP A 36 6.61 -0.75 -14.33
C ASP A 36 7.98 -1.02 -15.01
N ILE A 37 9.07 -0.89 -14.25
CA ILE A 37 10.43 -1.17 -14.74
C ILE A 37 10.57 -2.67 -15.08
N ALA A 38 10.07 -3.56 -14.22
CA ALA A 38 10.08 -4.99 -14.47
C ALA A 38 9.24 -5.39 -15.70
N ASN A 39 8.03 -4.83 -15.85
CA ASN A 39 7.15 -5.06 -16.99
C ASN A 39 7.82 -4.60 -18.29
N ARG A 40 8.43 -3.41 -18.29
CA ARG A 40 9.20 -2.91 -19.44
C ARG A 40 10.33 -3.87 -19.83
N GLY A 41 11.09 -4.37 -18.87
CA GLY A 41 12.16 -5.35 -19.12
C GLY A 41 11.65 -6.67 -19.70
N ALA A 42 10.39 -7.01 -19.44
CA ALA A 42 9.72 -8.21 -19.95
C ALA A 42 8.88 -7.96 -21.22
N GLY A 43 8.90 -6.74 -21.79
CA GLY A 43 8.07 -6.38 -22.95
C GLY A 43 6.56 -6.34 -22.66
N LYS A 44 6.17 -6.15 -21.40
CA LYS A 44 4.77 -6.01 -20.96
C LYS A 44 4.36 -4.54 -20.84
N ASP A 45 3.06 -4.30 -20.86
CA ASP A 45 2.48 -2.98 -20.60
C ASP A 45 2.75 -2.50 -19.15
N PRO A 46 2.69 -1.17 -18.90
CA PRO A 46 2.74 -0.62 -17.55
C PRO A 46 1.66 -1.20 -16.64
N VAL A 47 1.88 -1.09 -15.33
CA VAL A 47 0.95 -1.56 -14.30
C VAL A 47 -0.45 -0.99 -14.53
N GLY A 48 -1.41 -1.88 -14.81
CA GLY A 48 -2.83 -1.58 -14.85
C GLY A 48 -3.50 -1.71 -13.48
N ASP A 49 -4.78 -1.38 -13.39
CA ASP A 49 -5.52 -1.34 -12.12
C ASP A 49 -5.58 -2.72 -11.43
N GLU A 50 -5.71 -3.82 -12.17
CA GLU A 50 -5.72 -5.18 -11.60
C GLU A 50 -4.37 -5.55 -10.97
N GLU A 51 -3.25 -5.29 -11.66
CA GLU A 51 -1.92 -5.55 -11.11
C GLU A 51 -1.62 -4.63 -9.91
N LEU A 52 -2.12 -3.39 -9.94
CA LEU A 52 -2.03 -2.46 -8.82
C LEU A 52 -2.79 -2.97 -7.59
N LEU A 53 -4.02 -3.46 -7.75
CA LEU A 53 -4.77 -4.10 -6.67
C LEU A 53 -3.99 -5.28 -6.06
N GLY A 54 -3.35 -6.10 -6.91
CA GLY A 54 -2.48 -7.19 -6.44
C GLY A 54 -1.26 -6.69 -5.66
N ILE A 55 -0.65 -5.58 -6.07
CA ILE A 55 0.45 -4.94 -5.32
C ILE A 55 -0.05 -4.46 -3.95
N LEU A 56 -1.19 -3.77 -3.90
CA LEU A 56 -1.77 -3.26 -2.66
C LEU A 56 -2.13 -4.38 -1.68
N GLY A 57 -2.79 -5.44 -2.15
CA GLY A 57 -3.12 -6.61 -1.33
C GLY A 57 -1.87 -7.29 -0.76
N LYS A 58 -0.79 -7.39 -1.55
CA LYS A 58 0.50 -7.88 -1.03
C LYS A 58 1.08 -6.97 0.04
N MET A 59 0.99 -5.65 -0.13
CA MET A 59 1.50 -4.68 0.86
C MET A 59 0.72 -4.76 2.18
N VAL A 60 -0.59 -4.99 2.15
CA VAL A 60 -1.42 -5.22 3.35
C VAL A 60 -0.94 -6.46 4.09
N LYS A 61 -0.85 -7.62 3.41
CA LYS A 61 -0.39 -8.89 4.02
C LYS A 61 0.99 -8.79 4.68
N GLN A 62 1.91 -8.05 4.06
CA GLN A 62 3.25 -7.82 4.62
C GLN A 62 3.22 -7.02 5.94
N ARG A 63 2.29 -6.07 6.06
CA ARG A 63 2.12 -5.24 7.25
C ARG A 63 1.38 -5.99 8.35
N GLU A 64 0.39 -6.80 8.00
CA GLU A 64 -0.31 -7.67 8.96
C GLU A 64 0.66 -8.63 9.63
N GLU A 65 1.51 -9.29 8.85
CA GLU A 65 2.55 -10.16 9.38
C GLU A 65 3.55 -9.39 10.25
N SER A 66 3.96 -8.19 9.83
CA SER A 66 4.88 -7.35 10.60
C SER A 66 4.24 -6.88 11.91
N ALA A 67 2.96 -6.49 11.88
CA ALA A 67 2.20 -6.09 13.05
C ALA A 67 2.14 -7.23 14.06
N ARG A 68 1.81 -8.45 13.60
CA ARG A 68 1.77 -9.65 14.44
C ARG A 68 3.12 -9.94 15.08
N ILE A 69 4.21 -9.92 14.31
CA ILE A 69 5.58 -10.14 14.82
C ILE A 69 5.94 -9.09 15.88
N TYR A 70 5.57 -7.82 15.66
CA TYR A 70 5.81 -6.76 16.64
C TYR A 70 4.99 -6.94 17.92
N GLU A 71 3.74 -7.37 17.83
CA GLU A 71 2.93 -7.69 19.01
C GLU A 71 3.49 -8.85 19.81
N GLU A 72 3.83 -9.96 19.14
CA GLU A 72 4.47 -11.12 19.77
C GLU A 72 5.79 -10.72 20.46
N GLY A 73 6.50 -9.72 19.91
CA GLY A 73 7.71 -9.13 20.48
C GLY A 73 7.49 -8.04 21.54
N ASN A 74 6.26 -7.79 22.01
CA ASN A 74 5.90 -6.69 22.91
C ASN A 74 6.29 -5.28 22.40
N ARG A 75 6.35 -5.09 21.08
CA ARG A 75 6.64 -3.81 20.40
C ARG A 75 5.36 -3.16 19.89
N ILE A 76 4.42 -2.91 20.79
CA ILE A 76 3.04 -2.48 20.46
C ILE A 76 2.99 -1.20 19.61
N GLU A 77 3.87 -0.22 19.88
CA GLU A 77 3.93 1.01 19.08
C GLU A 77 4.26 0.77 17.61
N LEU A 78 5.10 -0.23 17.31
CA LEU A 78 5.43 -0.60 15.93
C LEU A 78 4.26 -1.32 15.27
N ALA A 79 3.59 -2.22 15.99
CA ALA A 79 2.40 -2.91 15.48
C ALA A 79 1.28 -1.94 15.14
N GLU A 80 1.09 -0.91 15.97
CA GLU A 80 0.10 0.13 15.70
C GLU A 80 0.46 0.96 14.47
N GLY A 81 1.74 1.27 14.27
CA GLY A 81 2.21 1.90 13.03
C GLY A 81 1.83 1.09 11.79
N GLU A 82 2.07 -0.23 11.80
CA GLU A 82 1.69 -1.13 10.70
C GLU A 82 0.18 -1.12 10.45
N ARG A 83 -0.64 -1.16 11.50
CA ARG A 83 -2.11 -1.09 11.39
C ARG A 83 -2.61 0.22 10.79
N GLN A 84 -2.01 1.33 11.18
CA GLN A 84 -2.37 2.63 10.60
C GLN A 84 -2.03 2.69 9.11
N GLU A 85 -0.92 2.09 8.69
CA GLU A 85 -0.58 1.96 7.27
C GLU A 85 -1.55 1.03 6.51
N ILE A 86 -1.98 -0.07 7.13
CA ILE A 86 -3.01 -0.98 6.55
C ILE A 86 -4.30 -0.21 6.30
N ALA A 87 -4.76 0.61 7.26
CA ALA A 87 -5.97 1.42 7.08
C ALA A 87 -5.86 2.35 5.85
N ILE A 88 -4.70 2.96 5.63
CA ILE A 88 -4.45 3.81 4.45
C ILE A 88 -4.45 2.99 3.15
N LEU A 89 -3.92 1.77 3.15
CA LEU A 89 -3.93 0.89 1.98
C LEU A 89 -5.35 0.44 1.62
N ASN A 90 -6.17 0.13 2.64
CA ASN A 90 -7.55 -0.31 2.48
C ASN A 90 -8.46 0.75 1.85
N ASP A 91 -8.13 2.04 1.94
CA ASP A 91 -8.85 3.11 1.22
C ASP A 91 -8.84 2.92 -0.32
N PHE A 92 -7.92 2.11 -0.84
CA PHE A 92 -7.72 1.88 -2.28
C PHE A 92 -8.01 0.43 -2.70
N LEU A 93 -8.43 -0.42 -1.77
CA LEU A 93 -8.82 -1.80 -2.03
C LEU A 93 -10.34 -1.93 -2.05
N PRO A 94 -10.90 -2.80 -2.91
CA PRO A 94 -12.30 -3.17 -2.79
C PRO A 94 -12.52 -3.93 -1.47
N THR A 95 -13.69 -3.77 -0.86
CA THR A 95 -14.05 -4.37 0.44
C THR A 95 -13.73 -5.86 0.53
N GLN A 96 -13.95 -6.61 -0.56
CA GLN A 96 -13.66 -8.05 -0.62
C GLN A 96 -12.16 -8.39 -0.46
N MET A 97 -11.25 -7.51 -0.84
CA MET A 97 -9.80 -7.72 -0.70
C MET A 97 -9.26 -7.24 0.65
N SER A 98 -10.00 -6.36 1.34
CA SER A 98 -9.66 -5.89 2.69
C SER A 98 -10.03 -6.92 3.76
N ASP A 99 -11.06 -7.73 3.49
CA ASP A 99 -11.57 -8.77 4.41
C ASP A 99 -10.98 -10.16 4.11
N ASP A 100 -9.95 -10.28 3.25
CA ASP A 100 -9.23 -11.53 2.97
C ASP A 100 -8.32 -11.93 4.17
N GLU A 101 -8.87 -11.81 5.38
CA GLU A 101 -8.53 -12.59 6.55
C GLU A 101 -9.33 -13.91 6.46
N ILE A 102 -8.76 -14.93 5.80
CA ILE A 102 -8.82 -16.37 6.11
C ILE A 102 -7.82 -17.12 5.22
#